data_AF-A0A2S2PNF2-F1
#
_entry.id   AF-A0A2S2PNF2-F1
#
_cell.length_a   1.000
_cell.length_b   1.000
_cell.length_c   1.000
_cell.angle_alpha   90.00
_cell.angle_beta   90.00
_cell.angle_gamma   90.00
#
_symmetry.space_group_name_H-M   'P 1'
#
loop_
_entity.id
_entity.type
_entity.pdbx_description
1 polymer ?
#
loop_
_entity_poly.entity_id
_entity_poly.type
_entity_poly.pdbx_seq_one_letter_code
_entity_poly.pdbx_strand_id
1 'polypeptide(L)'
;TYGLNNVGSDDPEVEIIEKKIVEEKTSLAMRAYLQRATQYNNFMEQQTHEYNIGKRHLANMMGVDPETFTQTDIDEAIDYLFPSGLYDPKARPLMKPPSEVFPPKKDAEFDESGRPFHVFFLYRKTKFLSNFTCKSYYF
;
A
#
# COMPACT_ATOMS: atom_id res chain seq x y z
N THR A 1 36.25 16.91 8.48
CA THR A 1 35.68 17.45 9.73
C THR A 1 34.31 18.01 9.40
N TYR A 2 33.38 17.89 10.34
CA TYR A 2 31.94 18.24 10.29
C TYR A 2 31.05 17.21 9.59
N GLY A 3 30.69 16.18 10.37
CA GLY A 3 29.47 15.42 10.15
C GLY A 3 28.25 16.29 10.47
N LEU A 4 27.26 16.25 9.59
CA LEU A 4 25.91 16.71 9.89
C LEU A 4 25.14 15.49 10.39
N ASN A 5 25.20 15.31 11.70
CA ASN A 5 24.20 14.51 12.39
C ASN A 5 22.90 15.31 12.28
N ASN A 6 21.94 14.80 11.50
CA ASN A 6 20.54 15.21 11.65
C ASN A 6 20.09 14.71 13.02
N VAL A 7 20.42 15.48 14.05
CA VAL A 7 19.71 15.41 15.32
C VAL A 7 18.33 15.96 15.00
N GLY A 8 17.41 15.05 14.65
CA GLY A 8 16.00 15.38 14.58
C GLY A 8 15.63 15.89 15.97
N SER A 9 15.41 17.20 16.07
CA SER A 9 14.72 17.78 17.20
C SER A 9 13.30 17.22 17.18
N ASP A 10 12.91 16.44 18.20
CA ASP A 10 11.55 15.90 18.40
C ASP A 10 10.50 17.00 18.70
N ASP A 11 10.79 18.25 18.33
CA ASP A 11 9.94 19.41 18.53
C ASP A 11 8.88 19.46 17.41
N PRO A 12 7.59 19.21 17.70
CA PRO A 12 6.56 19.05 16.68
C PRO A 12 6.33 20.32 15.86
N GLU A 13 6.68 21.49 16.39
CA GLU A 13 6.48 22.78 15.74
C GLU A 13 7.46 23.00 14.57
N VAL A 14 8.70 22.50 14.67
CA VAL A 14 9.72 22.62 13.61
C VAL A 14 9.39 21.71 12.43
N GLU A 15 8.92 20.48 12.69
CA GLU A 15 8.49 19.53 11.66
C GLU A 15 7.29 20.06 10.84
N ILE A 16 6.34 20.74 11.51
CA ILE A 16 5.19 21.37 10.86
C ILE A 16 5.62 22.52 9.94
N ILE A 17 6.58 23.34 10.37
CA ILE A 17 7.12 24.47 9.59
C ILE A 17 7.87 23.95 8.35
N GLU A 18 8.72 22.93 8.51
CA GLU A 18 9.44 22.31 7.40
C GLU A 18 8.49 21.68 6.38
N LYS A 19 7.47 20.94 6.83
CA LYS A 19 6.42 20.38 5.97
C LYS A 19 5.67 21.47 5.21
N LYS A 20 5.32 22.60 5.86
CA LYS A 20 4.70 23.76 5.19
C LYS A 20 5.59 24.37 4.11
N ILE A 21 6.88 24.55 4.39
CA ILE A 21 7.84 25.13 3.42
C ILE A 21 8.00 24.20 2.20
N VAL A 22 7.98 22.88 2.42
CA VAL A 22 7.99 21.89 1.34
C VAL A 22 6.67 21.93 0.55
N GLU A 23 5.53 22.06 1.22
CA GLU A 23 4.22 22.21 0.55
C GLU A 23 4.10 23.47 -0.32
N GLU A 24 4.71 24.58 0.09
CA GLU A 24 4.72 25.83 -0.70
C GLU A 24 5.65 25.74 -1.92
N LYS A 25 6.76 25.00 -1.81
CA LYS A 25 7.74 24.83 -2.89
C LYS A 25 7.39 23.73 -3.89
N THR A 26 6.46 22.84 -3.55
CA THR A 26 6.12 21.69 -4.38
C THR A 26 5.08 22.02 -5.45
N SER A 27 5.25 21.42 -6.63
CA SER A 27 4.29 21.58 -7.73
C SER A 27 2.93 20.97 -7.37
N LEU A 28 1.85 21.52 -7.92
CA LEU A 28 0.49 20.99 -7.73
C LEU A 28 0.38 19.50 -8.13
N ALA A 29 1.03 19.12 -9.23
CA ALA A 29 1.07 17.74 -9.70
C ALA A 29 1.77 16.81 -8.70
N MET A 30 2.86 17.27 -8.08
CA MET A 30 3.58 16.52 -7.04
C MET A 30 2.71 16.33 -5.79
N ARG A 31 2.05 17.39 -5.32
CA ARG A 31 1.15 17.33 -4.17
C ARG A 31 0.01 16.35 -4.37
N ALA A 32 -0.65 16.41 -5.53
CA ALA A 32 -1.72 15.48 -5.88
C ALA A 32 -1.24 14.02 -5.97
N TYR A 33 0.01 13.80 -6.38
CA TYR A 33 0.61 12.47 -6.40
C TYR A 33 0.87 11.93 -4.99
N LEU A 34 1.54 12.72 -4.14
CA LEU A 34 1.82 12.33 -2.75
C LEU A 34 0.52 12.08 -1.97
N GLN A 35 -0.48 12.95 -2.12
CA GLN A 35 -1.80 12.76 -1.50
C GLN A 35 -2.46 11.45 -1.92
N ARG A 36 -2.37 11.05 -3.19
CA ARG A 36 -2.92 9.76 -3.64
C ARG A 36 -2.17 8.57 -3.06
N ALA A 37 -0.85 8.68 -2.93
CA ALA A 37 -0.02 7.64 -2.33
C ALA A 37 -0.34 7.46 -0.84
N THR A 38 -0.39 8.56 -0.08
CA THR A 38 -0.75 8.52 1.35
C THR A 38 -2.17 8.02 1.58
N GLN A 39 -3.15 8.48 0.79
CA GLN A 39 -4.52 7.98 0.84
C GLN A 39 -4.60 6.47 0.60
N TYR A 40 -3.82 5.96 -0.36
CA TYR A 40 -3.80 4.53 -0.63
C TYR A 40 -3.16 3.73 0.50
N ASN A 41 -2.05 4.21 1.07
CA ASN A 41 -1.39 3.53 2.19
C ASN A 41 -2.32 3.46 3.40
N ASN A 42 -2.93 4.58 3.77
CA ASN A 42 -3.92 4.65 4.86
C ASN A 42 -5.11 3.72 4.59
N PHE A 43 -5.60 3.68 3.35
CA PHE A 43 -6.65 2.76 2.94
C PHE A 43 -6.24 1.29 3.14
N MET A 44 -5.05 0.91 2.68
CA MET A 44 -4.56 -0.47 2.80
C MET A 44 -4.35 -0.88 4.27
N GLU A 45 -3.83 0.03 5.10
CA GLU A 45 -3.67 -0.19 6.55
C GLU A 45 -5.03 -0.40 7.22
N GLN A 46 -6.01 0.47 6.93
CA GLN A 46 -7.37 0.36 7.45
C GLN A 46 -8.02 -0.98 7.04
N GLN A 47 -7.94 -1.34 5.76
CA GLN A 47 -8.49 -2.61 5.26
C GLN A 47 -7.82 -3.83 5.89
N THR A 48 -6.52 -3.75 6.18
CA THR A 48 -5.79 -4.83 6.86
C THR A 48 -6.26 -4.98 8.30
N HIS A 49 -6.48 -3.87 8.99
CA HIS A 49 -7.02 -3.87 10.34
C HIS A 49 -8.45 -4.44 10.40
N GLU A 50 -9.33 -3.97 9.51
CA GLU A 50 -10.71 -4.45 9.38
C GLU A 50 -10.76 -5.95 9.05
N TYR A 51 -9.90 -6.43 8.14
CA TYR A 51 -9.78 -7.85 7.82
C TYR A 51 -9.40 -8.69 9.04
N ASN A 52 -8.43 -8.25 9.85
CA ASN A 52 -7.99 -8.97 11.05
C ASN A 52 -9.09 -9.04 12.12
N ILE A 53 -9.86 -7.96 12.29
CA ILE A 53 -11.02 -7.92 13.19
C ILE A 53 -12.11 -8.86 12.65
N GLY A 54 -12.44 -8.76 11.36
CA GLY A 54 -13.42 -9.59 10.69
C GLY A 54 -13.08 -11.07 10.79
N LYS A 55 -11.81 -11.45 10.61
CA LYS A 55 -11.32 -12.83 10.77
C LYS A 55 -11.63 -13.37 12.17
N ARG A 56 -11.37 -12.58 13.22
CA ARG A 56 -11.66 -12.97 14.61
C ARG A 56 -13.15 -13.11 14.86
N HIS A 57 -13.97 -12.21 14.32
CA HIS A 57 -15.42 -12.31 14.43
C HIS A 57 -15.99 -13.51 13.68
N LEU A 58 -15.47 -13.81 12.48
CA LEU A 58 -15.87 -14.98 11.71
C LEU A 58 -15.53 -16.27 12.46
N ALA A 59 -14.32 -16.37 13.01
CA ALA A 59 -13.92 -17.51 13.84
C ALA A 59 -14.88 -17.70 15.04
N ASN A 60 -15.23 -16.61 15.73
CA ASN A 60 -16.19 -16.65 16.84
C ASN A 60 -17.59 -17.11 16.39
N MET A 61 -18.08 -16.71 15.21
CA MET A 61 -19.38 -17.15 14.68
C MET A 61 -19.37 -18.64 14.33
N MET A 62 -18.25 -19.14 13.82
CA MET A 62 -18.08 -20.56 13.46
C MET A 62 -17.69 -21.44 14.66
N GLY A 63 -17.40 -20.85 15.83
CA GLY A 63 -16.96 -21.56 17.02
C GLY A 63 -15.56 -22.18 16.90
N VAL A 64 -14.72 -21.62 16.02
CA VAL A 64 -13.34 -22.08 15.76
C VAL A 64 -12.35 -21.12 16.44
N ASP A 65 -11.18 -21.64 16.82
CA ASP A 65 -10.12 -20.82 17.38
C ASP A 65 -9.51 -19.86 16.32
N PRO A 66 -9.39 -18.54 16.60
CA PRO A 66 -8.96 -17.54 15.62
C PRO A 66 -7.52 -17.70 15.13
N GLU A 67 -6.64 -18.34 15.91
CA GLU A 67 -5.23 -18.50 15.54
C GLU A 67 -5.04 -19.68 14.57
N THR A 68 -5.84 -20.74 14.72
CA THR A 68 -5.85 -21.88 13.80
C THR A 68 -6.62 -21.65 12.50
N PHE A 69 -7.40 -20.56 12.41
CA PHE A 69 -8.31 -20.30 11.32
C PHE A 69 -7.57 -19.96 10.00
N THR A 70 -7.67 -20.86 9.00
CA THR A 70 -6.97 -20.75 7.72
C THR A 70 -7.84 -20.08 6.64
N GLN A 71 -7.25 -19.75 5.48
CA GLN A 71 -8.00 -19.13 4.39
C GLN A 71 -9.06 -20.07 3.78
N THR A 72 -8.81 -21.38 3.75
CA THR A 72 -9.80 -22.35 3.25
C THR A 72 -11.02 -22.42 4.15
N ASP A 73 -10.81 -22.35 5.46
CA ASP A 73 -11.91 -22.37 6.44
C ASP A 73 -12.74 -21.09 6.36
N ILE A 74 -12.11 -19.95 6.05
CA ILE A 74 -12.78 -18.69 5.77
C ILE A 74 -13.68 -18.84 4.53
N ASP A 75 -13.15 -19.36 3.43
CA ASP A 75 -13.90 -19.48 2.18
C ASP A 75 -15.12 -20.41 2.36
N GLU A 76 -14.97 -21.53 3.07
CA GLU A 76 -16.08 -22.44 3.41
C GLU A 76 -17.11 -21.78 4.33
N ALA A 77 -16.67 -21.04 5.34
CA ALA A 77 -17.57 -20.32 6.23
C ALA A 77 -18.39 -19.26 5.49
N ILE A 78 -17.78 -18.55 4.53
CA ILE A 78 -18.48 -17.54 3.71
C ILE A 78 -19.51 -18.21 2.78
N ASP A 79 -19.17 -19.32 2.14
CA ASP A 79 -20.10 -20.07 1.29
C ASP A 79 -21.30 -20.60 2.10
N TYR A 80 -21.08 -21.00 3.35
CA TYR A 80 -22.14 -21.45 4.25
C TYR A 80 -23.04 -20.30 4.74
N LEU A 81 -22.45 -19.19 5.19
CA LEU A 81 -23.20 -18.04 5.74
C LEU A 81 -23.92 -17.24 4.65
N PHE A 82 -23.30 -17.09 3.48
CA PHE A 82 -23.80 -16.28 2.37
C PHE A 82 -23.89 -17.11 1.08
N PRO A 83 -24.81 -18.09 1.01
CA PRO A 83 -24.95 -18.92 -0.18
C PRO A 83 -25.36 -18.05 -1.37
N SER A 84 -24.52 -18.02 -2.41
CA SER A 84 -24.80 -17.27 -3.64
C SER A 84 -25.05 -18.22 -4.81
N GLY A 85 -26.13 -17.96 -5.57
CA GLY A 85 -26.47 -18.71 -6.78
C GLY A 85 -25.75 -18.21 -8.04
N LEU A 86 -24.68 -17.43 -7.90
CA LEU A 86 -23.99 -16.79 -9.02
C LEU A 86 -23.08 -17.79 -9.74
N TYR A 87 -23.24 -17.85 -11.06
CA TYR A 87 -22.46 -18.76 -11.92
C TYR A 87 -20.97 -18.38 -11.96
N ASP A 88 -20.66 -17.08 -12.09
CA ASP A 88 -19.29 -16.60 -12.08
C ASP A 88 -18.71 -16.63 -10.65
N PRO A 89 -17.63 -17.39 -10.39
CA PRO A 89 -17.02 -17.44 -9.06
C PRO A 89 -16.48 -16.08 -8.60
N LYS A 90 -16.12 -15.17 -9.51
CA LYS A 90 -15.62 -13.84 -9.13
C LYS A 90 -16.70 -12.89 -8.62
N ALA A 91 -17.96 -13.19 -8.92
CA ALA A 91 -19.09 -12.41 -8.48
C ALA A 91 -19.62 -12.86 -7.10
N ARG A 92 -19.13 -13.99 -6.58
CA ARG A 92 -19.53 -14.52 -5.28
C ARG A 92 -18.94 -13.69 -4.13
N PRO A 93 -19.58 -13.68 -2.96
CA PRO A 93 -18.99 -13.10 -1.75
C PRO A 93 -17.64 -13.75 -1.44
N LEU A 94 -16.63 -12.95 -1.11
CA LEU A 94 -15.31 -13.45 -0.72
C LEU A 94 -14.71 -12.57 0.39
N MET A 95 -13.89 -13.17 1.25
CA MET A 95 -13.13 -12.46 2.28
C MET A 95 -11.66 -12.87 2.19
N LYS A 96 -10.82 -11.97 1.68
CA LYS A 96 -9.39 -12.22 1.42
C LYS A 96 -8.53 -11.07 1.94
N PRO A 97 -7.23 -11.30 2.17
CA PRO A 97 -6.33 -10.23 2.57
C PRO A 97 -6.33 -9.09 1.52
N PRO A 98 -6.27 -7.81 1.95
CA PRO A 98 -6.37 -6.66 1.04
C PRO A 98 -5.31 -6.66 -0.08
N SER A 99 -4.13 -7.25 0.16
CA SER A 99 -3.05 -7.37 -0.82
C SER A 99 -3.42 -8.19 -2.06
N GLU A 100 -4.35 -9.14 -1.93
CA GLU A 100 -4.82 -9.98 -3.04
C GLU A 100 -6.04 -9.38 -3.74
N VAL A 101 -6.88 -8.66 -3.00
CA VAL A 101 -8.12 -8.06 -3.50
C VAL A 101 -7.85 -6.79 -4.29
N PHE A 102 -6.98 -5.92 -3.76
CA PHE A 102 -6.67 -4.65 -4.40
C PHE A 102 -5.45 -4.79 -5.31
N PRO A 103 -5.48 -4.20 -6.52
CA PRO A 103 -4.34 -4.23 -7.41
C PRO A 103 -3.14 -3.51 -6.77
N PRO A 104 -1.91 -4.03 -6.95
CA PRO A 104 -0.72 -3.36 -6.44
C PRO A 104 -0.57 -2.01 -7.13
N LYS A 105 -0.57 -0.92 -6.35
CA LYS A 105 -0.20 0.40 -6.87
C LYS A 105 1.31 0.56 -6.84
N LYS A 106 1.82 1.42 -7.72
CA LYS A 106 3.23 1.83 -7.66
C LYS A 106 3.44 2.71 -6.44
N ASP A 107 4.52 2.44 -5.72
CA ASP A 107 5.04 3.33 -4.70
C ASP A 107 5.47 4.67 -5.31
N ALA A 108 5.69 5.65 -4.43
CA ALA A 108 6.20 6.95 -4.82
C ALA A 108 7.51 6.81 -5.61
N GLU A 109 7.55 7.32 -6.86
CA GLU A 109 8.77 7.32 -7.69
C GLU A 109 9.71 8.51 -7.35
N PHE A 110 9.37 9.31 -6.32
CA PHE A 110 10.09 10.52 -5.91
C PHE A 110 10.27 10.63 -4.40
N ASP A 111 11.32 11.35 -4.01
CA ASP A 111 11.55 11.86 -2.67
C ASP A 111 10.62 13.03 -2.31
N GLU A 112 10.55 13.37 -1.02
CA GLU A 112 9.84 14.56 -0.50
C GLU A 112 10.34 15.87 -1.13
N SER A 113 11.61 15.90 -1.53
CA SER A 113 12.25 17.01 -2.25
C SER A 113 11.84 17.10 -3.72
N GLY A 114 11.07 16.14 -4.25
CA GLY A 114 10.68 16.06 -5.66
C GLY A 114 11.72 15.40 -6.56
N ARG A 115 12.82 14.88 -6.00
CA ARG A 115 13.85 14.16 -6.76
C ARG A 115 13.37 12.76 -7.13
N PRO A 116 13.36 12.37 -8.42
CA PRO A 116 13.02 10.99 -8.80
C PRO A 116 14.07 10.00 -8.32
N PHE A 117 13.64 8.82 -7.84
CA PHE A 117 14.54 7.75 -7.41
C PHE A 117 15.33 7.13 -8.56
N HIS A 118 14.73 7.11 -9.75
CA HIS A 118 15.28 6.41 -10.90
C HIS A 118 15.59 7.37 -12.05
N VAL A 119 16.78 7.22 -12.65
CA VAL A 119 17.26 8.07 -13.76
C VAL A 119 16.30 8.09 -14.96
N PHE A 120 15.69 6.95 -15.29
CA PHE A 120 14.71 6.83 -16.37
C PHE A 120 13.29 7.32 -16.06
N PHE A 121 13.06 8.01 -14.94
CA PHE A 121 11.74 8.52 -14.55
C PHE A 121 11.06 9.36 -15.66
N LEU A 122 11.82 10.25 -16.30
CA LEU A 122 11.32 11.16 -17.35
C LEU A 122 10.80 10.42 -18.59
N TYR A 123 11.23 9.17 -18.81
CA TYR A 123 10.83 8.35 -19.95
C TYR A 123 9.52 7.58 -19.71
N ARG A 124 8.84 7.82 -18.57
CA ARG A 124 7.53 7.24 -18.15
C ARG A 124 7.50 5.72 -17.94
N LYS A 125 8.39 4.97 -18.59
CA LYS A 125 8.49 3.50 -18.56
C LYS A 125 9.75 3.04 -17.83
N THR A 126 9.95 3.54 -16.61
CA THR A 126 11.12 3.30 -15.76
C THR A 126 11.46 1.80 -15.63
N LYS A 127 10.50 0.97 -15.18
CA LYS A 127 10.70 -0.48 -14.96
C LYS A 127 11.05 -1.26 -16.23
N PHE A 128 10.50 -0.84 -17.37
CA PHE A 128 10.76 -1.51 -18.64
C PHE A 128 12.18 -1.22 -19.12
N LEU A 129 12.58 0.06 -19.10
CA LEU A 129 13.90 0.49 -19.56
C LEU A 129 15.02 -0.02 -18.65
N SER A 130 14.84 -0.01 -17.32
CA SER A 130 15.83 -0.53 -16.39
C SER A 130 16.11 -2.02 -16.60
N ASN A 131 15.06 -2.81 -16.85
CA ASN A 131 15.19 -4.23 -17.17
C ASN A 131 15.92 -4.45 -18.49
N PHE A 132 15.64 -3.64 -19.51
CA PHE A 132 16.29 -3.75 -20.82
C PHE A 132 17.78 -3.42 -20.74
N THR A 133 18.14 -2.31 -20.07
CA THR A 133 19.56 -1.95 -19.91
C THR A 133 20.30 -2.98 -19.08
N CYS A 134 19.73 -3.44 -17.96
CA CYS A 134 20.34 -4.47 -17.13
C CYS A 134 20.66 -5.72 -17.96
N LYS A 135 19.70 -6.22 -18.75
CA LYS A 135 19.92 -7.39 -19.61
C LYS A 135 21.01 -7.19 -20.68
N SER A 136 21.16 -5.99 -21.21
CA SER A 136 22.20 -5.66 -22.20
C SER A 136 23.61 -5.55 -21.61
N TYR A 137 23.76 -5.34 -20.29
CA TYR A 137 25.05 -5.26 -19.60
C TYR A 137 25.50 -6.60 -18.98
N TYR A 138 24.62 -7.61 -18.94
CA TYR A 138 24.92 -8.96 -18.45
C TYR A 138 25.17 -9.99 -19.60
N PHE A 139 25.41 -9.51 -20.82
CA PHE A 139 25.90 -10.28 -21.96
C PHE A 139 27.24 -9.72 -22.45
#